data_AF-A0A920W6C0-F1
#
_entry.id   AF-A0A920W6C0-F1
#
_cell.length_a   1.000
_cell.length_b   1.000
_cell.length_c   1.000
_cell.angle_alpha   90.00
_cell.angle_beta   90.00
_cell.angle_gamma   90.00
#
_symmetry.space_group_name_H-M   'P 1'
#
loop_
_entity.id
_entity.type
_entity.pdbx_description
1 polymer ?
#
loop_
_entity_poly.entity_id
_entity_poly.type
_entity_poly.pdbx_seq_one_letter_code
_entity_poly.pdbx_strand_id
1 'polypeptide(L)'
;MPPTLKRSSSIGERMAGRHMVLLDDPVNRRKCSPDDVKFWREQEIFYFVPCVIEEGPIAVMALGRKGSGEPLSSEDMALLTTVAGQVATALENGRLYKQLQEKAGELDRMHQFNENIIESLSDGLVVFDLNDSVVRWNPGLERLYGVSREQAVGCSFSFTFRRGVR
;
A
#
# COMPACT_ATOMS: atom_id res chain seq x y z
N MET A 1 7.79 -1.86 -25.31
CA MET A 1 7.40 -1.18 -24.05
C MET A 1 7.48 0.31 -24.29
N PRO A 2 6.47 1.11 -23.91
CA PRO A 2 6.65 2.56 -23.88
C PRO A 2 7.79 2.89 -22.89
N PRO A 3 8.69 3.83 -23.22
CA PRO A 3 9.77 4.27 -22.37
C PRO A 3 9.18 4.86 -21.10
N THR A 4 9.86 4.61 -19.99
CA THR A 4 9.47 5.17 -18.71
C THR A 4 9.57 6.70 -18.79
N LEU A 5 8.47 7.40 -18.52
CA LEU A 5 8.48 8.86 -18.44
C LEU A 5 9.37 9.27 -17.25
N LYS A 6 10.61 9.67 -17.53
CA LYS A 6 11.55 10.08 -16.49
C LYS A 6 11.10 11.41 -15.88
N ARG A 7 11.15 11.54 -14.56
CA ARG A 7 10.85 12.81 -13.85
C ARG A 7 11.76 13.95 -14.29
N SER A 8 12.99 13.66 -14.71
CA SER A 8 13.97 14.62 -15.22
C SER A 8 13.78 14.99 -16.70
N SER A 9 12.78 14.41 -17.40
CA SER A 9 12.43 14.83 -18.75
C SER A 9 11.62 16.12 -18.69
N SER A 10 11.64 16.91 -19.76
CA SER A 10 10.83 18.13 -19.86
C SER A 10 9.33 17.88 -19.60
N ILE A 11 8.81 16.74 -20.07
CA ILE A 11 7.42 16.33 -19.83
C ILE A 11 7.25 15.96 -18.36
N GLY A 12 8.18 15.18 -17.81
CA GLY A 12 8.19 14.77 -16.40
C GLY A 12 8.25 15.94 -15.41
N GLU A 13 9.05 16.97 -15.68
CA GLU A 13 9.15 18.17 -14.85
C GLU A 13 7.84 18.96 -14.83
N ARG A 14 7.18 19.11 -15.99
CA ARG A 14 5.86 19.76 -16.06
C ARG A 14 4.78 18.94 -15.37
N MET A 15 4.82 17.61 -15.53
CA MET A 15 3.93 16.70 -14.79
C MET A 15 4.14 16.85 -13.29
N ALA A 16 5.38 16.92 -12.82
CA ALA A 16 5.72 17.15 -11.41
C ALA A 16 5.15 18.49 -10.89
N GLY A 17 5.15 19.51 -11.74
CA GLY A 17 4.51 20.79 -11.48
C GLY A 17 2.98 20.78 -11.50
N ARG A 18 2.31 19.64 -11.73
CA ARG A 18 0.84 19.51 -11.89
C ARG A 18 0.30 20.21 -13.14
N HIS A 19 1.14 20.40 -14.15
CA HIS A 19 0.74 21.08 -15.38
C HIS A 19 0.56 20.05 -16.48
N MET A 20 -0.56 20.14 -17.19
CA MET A 20 -0.81 19.38 -18.40
C MET A 20 0.19 19.73 -19.50
N VAL A 21 0.58 18.73 -20.30
CA VAL A 21 1.51 18.89 -21.42
C VAL A 21 0.82 18.49 -22.72
N LEU A 22 0.85 19.41 -23.68
CA LEU A 22 0.47 19.17 -25.07
C LEU A 22 1.74 19.17 -25.93
N LEU A 23 2.01 18.06 -26.62
CA LEU A 23 3.22 17.91 -27.45
C LEU A 23 3.25 18.79 -28.70
N ASP A 24 2.09 19.21 -29.20
CA ASP A 24 1.98 20.04 -30.40
C ASP A 24 1.97 21.53 -30.11
N ASP A 25 1.95 21.92 -28.84
CA ASP A 25 2.04 23.32 -28.43
C ASP A 25 3.42 23.89 -28.83
N PRO A 26 3.49 24.99 -29.61
CA PRO A 26 4.75 25.62 -30.01
C PRO A 26 5.63 26.03 -28.81
N VAL A 27 5.04 26.30 -27.63
CA VAL A 27 5.76 26.59 -26.39
C VAL A 27 6.48 25.34 -25.86
N ASN A 28 5.87 24.16 -25.98
CA ASN A 28 6.46 22.89 -25.52
C ASN A 28 7.46 22.31 -26.50
N ARG A 29 7.30 22.57 -27.81
CA ARG A 29 8.23 22.13 -28.86
C ARG A 29 9.68 22.60 -28.64
N ARG A 30 9.89 23.74 -27.98
CA ARG A 30 11.23 24.27 -27.67
C ARG A 30 11.84 23.70 -26.39
N LYS A 31 11.00 23.20 -25.47
CA LYS A 31 11.43 22.70 -24.16
C LYS A 31 11.59 21.19 -24.13
N CYS A 32 10.91 20.47 -25.02
CA CYS A 32 11.00 19.02 -25.09
C CYS A 32 12.11 18.55 -26.02
N SER A 33 12.78 17.46 -25.63
CA SER A 33 13.73 16.78 -26.51
C SER A 33 13.04 16.38 -27.82
N PRO A 34 13.62 16.68 -28.99
CA PRO A 34 13.05 16.29 -30.28
C PRO A 34 12.79 14.78 -30.39
N ASP A 35 13.67 13.97 -29.81
CA ASP A 35 13.56 12.51 -29.83
C ASP A 35 12.39 12.01 -28.97
N ASP A 36 12.18 12.61 -27.80
CA ASP A 36 11.03 12.28 -26.92
C ASP A 36 9.72 12.66 -27.62
N VAL A 37 9.66 13.85 -28.22
CA VAL A 37 8.45 14.31 -28.94
C VAL A 37 8.15 13.40 -30.13
N LYS A 38 9.18 13.00 -30.88
CA LYS A 38 9.03 12.06 -32.01
C LYS A 38 8.53 10.71 -31.52
N PHE A 39 9.15 10.16 -30.47
CA PHE A 39 8.77 8.88 -29.89
C PHE A 39 7.29 8.86 -29.49
N TRP A 40 6.82 9.84 -28.72
CA TRP A 40 5.44 9.86 -28.24
C TRP A 40 4.43 10.09 -29.37
N ARG A 41 4.79 10.86 -30.40
CA ARG A 41 3.96 11.01 -31.62
C ARG A 41 3.82 9.72 -32.41
N GLU A 42 4.88 8.93 -32.52
CA GLU A 42 4.82 7.60 -33.18
C GLU A 42 3.91 6.63 -32.43
N GLN A 43 3.68 6.85 -31.13
CA GLN A 43 2.71 6.11 -30.31
C GLN A 43 1.30 6.75 -30.32
N GLU A 44 1.08 7.75 -31.18
CA GLU A 44 -0.16 8.53 -31.26
C GLU A 44 -0.57 9.21 -29.94
N ILE A 45 0.40 9.51 -29.06
CA ILE A 45 0.18 10.21 -27.80
C ILE A 45 0.54 11.69 -27.97
N PHE A 46 -0.38 12.57 -27.57
CA PHE A 46 -0.25 14.02 -27.75
C PHE A 46 -0.49 14.83 -26.47
N TYR A 47 -1.27 14.26 -25.54
CA TYR A 47 -1.64 14.91 -24.29
C TYR A 47 -1.17 14.08 -23.11
N PHE A 48 -0.58 14.76 -22.13
CA PHE A 48 -0.25 14.19 -20.83
C PHE A 48 -0.99 14.97 -19.76
N VAL A 49 -1.83 14.27 -19.02
CA VAL A 49 -2.66 14.82 -17.94
C VAL A 49 -2.21 14.20 -16.63
N PRO A 50 -1.72 14.99 -15.66
CA PRO A 50 -1.28 14.45 -14.39
C PRO A 50 -2.48 14.02 -13.54
N CYS A 51 -2.40 12.83 -12.96
CA CYS A 51 -3.31 12.36 -11.92
C CYS A 51 -2.73 12.79 -10.57
N VAL A 52 -3.38 13.74 -9.92
CA VAL A 52 -2.85 14.47 -8.76
C VAL A 52 -3.69 14.20 -7.53
N ILE A 53 -3.02 13.88 -6.41
CA ILE A 53 -3.56 13.91 -5.05
C ILE A 53 -2.93 15.09 -4.27
N GLU A 54 -3.28 15.24 -2.99
CA GLU A 54 -2.82 16.35 -2.16
C GLU A 54 -1.28 16.47 -2.13
N GLU A 55 -0.60 15.34 -1.97
CA GLU A 55 0.86 15.21 -1.91
C GLU A 55 1.54 15.47 -3.26
N GLY A 56 0.80 15.33 -4.38
CA GLY A 56 1.31 15.59 -5.71
C GLY A 56 0.86 14.61 -6.79
N PRO A 57 1.48 14.68 -7.98
CA PRO A 57 1.18 13.79 -9.08
C PRO A 57 1.69 12.37 -8.79
N ILE A 58 0.78 11.40 -8.85
CA ILE A 58 1.07 9.97 -8.61
C ILE A 58 0.99 9.12 -9.88
N ALA A 59 0.31 9.61 -10.93
CA ALA A 59 0.22 8.95 -12.22
C ALA A 59 0.06 9.97 -13.36
N VAL A 60 0.11 9.50 -14.60
CA VAL A 60 -0.09 10.30 -15.81
C VAL A 60 -1.04 9.56 -16.73
N MET A 61 -2.08 10.26 -17.19
CA MET A 61 -2.92 9.83 -18.31
C MET A 61 -2.32 10.36 -19.61
N ALA A 62 -1.93 9.43 -20.48
CA ALA A 62 -1.45 9.73 -21.83
C ALA A 62 -2.58 9.50 -22.83
N LEU A 63 -2.91 10.51 -23.63
CA LEU A 63 -4.05 10.48 -24.56
C LEU A 63 -3.61 10.88 -25.97
N GLY A 64 -4.26 10.26 -26.94
CA GLY A 64 -4.14 10.64 -28.33
C GLY A 64 -5.04 11.81 -28.71
N ARG A 65 -5.09 12.10 -30.00
CA ARG A 65 -6.02 13.10 -30.55
C ARG A 65 -7.45 12.57 -30.54
N LYS A 66 -8.40 13.50 -30.63
CA LYS A 66 -9.80 13.15 -30.91
C LYS A 66 -9.87 12.43 -32.26
N GLY A 67 -10.87 11.56 -32.44
CA GLY A 67 -11.09 10.86 -33.72
C GLY A 67 -11.31 11.79 -34.91
N SER A 68 -11.73 13.04 -34.68
CA SER A 68 -11.83 14.08 -35.71
C SER A 68 -10.47 14.65 -36.16
N GLY A 69 -9.37 14.32 -35.47
CA GLY A 69 -8.04 14.88 -35.71
C GLY A 69 -7.83 16.28 -35.14
N GLU A 70 -8.90 16.92 -34.64
CA GLU A 70 -8.87 18.24 -34.01
C GLU A 70 -8.22 18.19 -32.62
N PRO A 71 -7.59 19.30 -32.19
CA PRO A 71 -7.15 19.42 -30.80
C PRO A 71 -8.34 19.34 -29.84
N LEU A 72 -8.07 18.79 -28.66
CA LEU A 72 -9.04 18.80 -27.56
C LEU A 72 -9.43 20.24 -27.18
N SER A 73 -10.73 20.45 -27.00
CA SER A 73 -11.31 21.73 -26.59
C SER A 73 -11.06 22.01 -25.10
N SER A 74 -11.33 23.22 -24.64
CA SER A 74 -11.27 23.56 -23.21
C SER A 74 -12.23 22.72 -22.36
N GLU A 75 -13.39 22.35 -22.92
CA GLU A 75 -14.36 21.47 -22.27
C GLU A 75 -13.81 20.05 -22.13
N ASP A 76 -13.20 19.52 -23.20
CA ASP A 76 -12.53 18.21 -23.16
C ASP A 76 -11.41 18.20 -22.10
N MET A 77 -10.60 19.27 -22.03
CA MET A 77 -9.53 19.36 -21.04
C MET A 77 -10.06 19.44 -19.60
N ALA A 78 -11.15 20.16 -19.38
CA ALA A 78 -11.79 20.24 -18.07
C ALA A 78 -12.30 18.86 -17.62
N LEU A 79 -12.99 18.15 -18.53
CA LEU A 79 -13.47 16.79 -18.28
C LEU A 79 -12.31 15.84 -17.96
N LEU A 80 -11.25 15.86 -18.78
CA LEU A 80 -10.07 15.02 -18.56
C LEU A 80 -9.38 15.31 -17.23
N THR A 81 -9.35 16.56 -16.80
CA THR A 81 -8.79 16.95 -15.50
C THR A 81 -9.63 16.36 -14.36
N THR A 82 -10.96 16.42 -14.47
CA THR A 82 -11.85 15.79 -13.50
C THR A 82 -11.67 14.27 -13.45
N VAL A 83 -11.62 13.62 -14.61
CA VAL A 83 -11.37 12.16 -14.69
C VAL A 83 -10.00 11.81 -14.11
N ALA A 84 -8.95 12.59 -14.42
CA ALA A 84 -7.62 12.37 -13.88
C ALA A 84 -7.59 12.47 -12.34
N GLY A 85 -8.39 13.37 -11.76
CA GLY A 85 -8.59 13.45 -10.31
C GLY A 85 -9.22 12.19 -9.74
N GLN A 86 -10.30 11.68 -10.36
CA GLN A 86 -10.94 10.43 -9.93
C GLN A 86 -10.01 9.22 -10.05
N VAL A 87 -9.25 9.14 -11.14
CA VAL A 87 -8.23 8.09 -11.34
C VAL A 87 -7.16 8.18 -10.26
N ALA A 88 -6.70 9.39 -9.92
CA ALA A 88 -5.73 9.58 -8.85
C ALA A 88 -6.27 9.03 -7.50
N THR A 89 -7.49 9.40 -7.12
CA THR A 89 -8.13 8.89 -5.90
C THR A 89 -8.27 7.38 -5.92
N ALA A 90 -8.71 6.78 -7.04
CA ALA A 90 -8.87 5.34 -7.14
C ALA A 90 -7.54 4.59 -7.01
N LEU A 91 -6.47 5.08 -7.65
CA LEU A 91 -5.13 4.51 -7.54
C LEU A 91 -4.59 4.61 -6.11
N GLU A 92 -4.79 5.76 -5.46
CA GLU A 92 -4.35 5.96 -4.08
C GLU A 92 -5.09 5.04 -3.11
N ASN A 93 -6.41 4.90 -3.26
CA ASN A 93 -7.20 3.96 -2.47
C ASN A 93 -6.73 2.52 -2.65
N GLY A 94 -6.47 2.09 -3.90
CA GLY A 94 -5.94 0.76 -4.18
C GLY A 94 -4.57 0.52 -3.54
N ARG A 95 -3.68 1.53 -3.60
CA ARG A 95 -2.36 1.50 -2.97
C ARG A 95 -2.46 1.36 -1.45
N LEU A 96 -3.29 2.18 -0.81
CA LEU A 96 -3.52 2.17 0.64
C LEU A 96 -4.13 0.83 1.08
N TYR A 97 -5.11 0.32 0.34
CA TYR A 97 -5.73 -0.96 0.64
C TYR A 97 -4.73 -2.12 0.57
N LYS A 98 -3.87 -2.14 -0.46
CA LYS A 98 -2.81 -3.13 -0.57
C LYS A 98 -1.82 -3.06 0.59
N GLN A 99 -1.39 -1.86 1.00
CA GLN A 99 -0.51 -1.68 2.15
C GLN A 99 -1.16 -2.18 3.45
N LEU A 100 -2.46 -1.92 3.62
CA LEU A 100 -3.20 -2.41 4.77
C LEU A 100 -3.24 -3.95 4.81
N GLN A 101 -3.51 -4.60 3.67
CA GLN A 101 -3.49 -6.07 3.58
C GLN A 101 -2.10 -6.66 3.87
N GLU A 102 -1.03 -6.05 3.35
CA GLU A 102 0.34 -6.49 3.62
C GLU A 102 0.67 -6.39 5.11
N LYS A 103 0.30 -5.28 5.75
CA LYS A 103 0.50 -5.08 7.20
C LYS A 103 -0.32 -6.05 8.06
N ALA A 104 -1.58 -6.31 7.69
CA ALA A 104 -2.40 -7.30 8.36
C ALA A 104 -1.77 -8.71 8.26
N GLY A 105 -1.29 -9.10 7.07
CA GLY A 105 -0.62 -10.38 6.88
C GLY A 105 0.72 -10.49 7.62
N GLU A 106 1.46 -9.40 7.80
CA GLU A 106 2.65 -9.37 8.68
C GLU A 106 2.28 -9.61 10.14
N LEU A 107 1.23 -8.95 10.65
CA LEU A 107 0.75 -9.15 12.01
C LEU A 107 0.30 -10.59 12.26
N ASP A 108 -0.49 -11.16 11.36
CA ASP A 108 -0.97 -12.55 11.50
C ASP A 108 0.20 -13.54 11.55
N ARG A 109 1.21 -13.35 10.69
CA ARG A 109 2.42 -14.20 10.72
C ARG A 109 3.19 -14.05 12.02
N MET A 110 3.31 -12.83 12.55
CA MET A 110 3.96 -12.58 13.83
C MET A 110 3.20 -13.23 14.99
N HIS A 111 1.87 -13.14 14.98
CA HIS A 111 1.02 -13.81 15.97
C HIS A 111 1.18 -15.33 15.92
N GLN A 112 1.12 -15.94 14.73
CA GLN A 112 1.31 -17.38 14.56
C GLN A 112 2.71 -17.83 14.99
N PHE A 113 3.75 -17.06 14.68
CA PHE A 113 5.12 -17.36 15.11
C PHE A 113 5.24 -17.36 16.63
N ASN A 114 4.66 -16.36 17.30
CA ASN A 114 4.67 -16.29 18.77
C ASN A 114 3.90 -17.45 19.41
N GLU A 115 2.72 -17.82 18.88
CA GLU A 115 1.99 -18.99 19.37
C GLU A 115 2.82 -20.26 19.21
N ASN A 116 3.37 -20.50 18.02
CA ASN A 116 4.15 -21.69 17.73
C ASN A 116 5.40 -21.80 18.62
N ILE A 117 6.08 -20.67 18.90
CA ILE A 117 7.17 -20.67 19.88
C ILE A 117 6.66 -21.10 21.24
N ILE A 118 5.62 -20.44 21.76
CA ILE A 118 5.08 -20.70 23.11
C ILE A 118 4.63 -22.16 23.26
N GLU A 119 4.00 -22.73 22.23
CA GLU A 119 3.56 -24.12 22.19
C GLU A 119 4.73 -25.11 22.10
N SER A 120 5.80 -24.76 21.37
CA SER A 120 7.00 -25.60 21.24
C SER A 120 7.97 -25.54 22.42
N LEU A 121 7.82 -24.54 23.32
CA LEU A 121 8.66 -24.42 24.51
C LEU A 121 8.46 -25.64 25.42
N SER A 122 9.55 -26.40 25.59
CA SER A 122 9.63 -27.54 26.52
C SER A 122 9.58 -27.09 27.97
N ASP A 123 10.14 -25.92 28.26
CA ASP A 123 10.10 -25.30 29.58
C ASP A 123 8.73 -24.68 29.84
N GLY A 124 8.27 -24.75 31.08
CA GLY A 124 7.00 -24.18 31.47
C GLY A 124 6.99 -22.65 31.37
N LEU A 125 6.05 -22.08 30.61
CA LEU A 125 5.86 -20.64 30.47
C LEU A 125 4.46 -20.24 30.95
N VAL A 126 4.42 -19.37 31.96
CA VAL A 126 3.19 -18.77 32.50
C VAL A 126 3.26 -17.25 32.35
N VAL A 127 2.15 -16.63 31.95
CA VAL A 127 2.00 -15.16 31.92
C VAL A 127 0.83 -14.78 32.82
N PHE A 128 1.02 -13.77 33.67
CA PHE A 128 -0.03 -13.24 34.56
C PHE A 128 -0.47 -11.84 34.14
N ASP A 129 -1.69 -11.45 34.51
CA ASP A 129 -2.13 -10.06 34.47
C ASP A 129 -1.74 -9.29 35.75
N LEU A 130 -2.17 -8.04 35.86
CA LEU A 130 -1.91 -7.19 37.03
C LEU A 130 -2.62 -7.66 38.32
N ASN A 131 -3.54 -8.64 38.22
CA ASN A 131 -4.31 -9.19 39.34
C ASN A 131 -3.85 -10.63 39.68
N ASP A 132 -2.62 -11.00 39.30
CA ASP A 132 -2.04 -12.34 39.51
C ASP A 132 -2.86 -13.50 38.91
N SER A 133 -3.71 -13.21 37.92
CA SER A 133 -4.50 -14.22 37.21
C SER A 133 -3.73 -14.73 36.01
N VAL A 134 -3.75 -16.04 35.80
CA VAL A 134 -3.04 -16.69 34.68
C VAL A 134 -3.70 -16.28 33.35
N VAL A 135 -2.95 -15.60 32.50
CA VAL A 135 -3.35 -15.21 31.14
C VAL A 135 -2.86 -16.24 30.12
N ARG A 136 -1.71 -16.86 30.37
CA ARG A 136 -1.19 -17.95 29.53
C ARG A 136 -0.67 -19.12 30.32
N TRP A 137 -0.94 -20.31 29.79
CA TRP A 137 -0.48 -21.60 30.28
C TRP A 137 -0.08 -22.45 29.07
N ASN A 138 1.21 -22.73 28.91
CA ASN A 138 1.73 -23.46 27.75
C ASN A 138 1.71 -24.99 27.95
N PRO A 139 1.84 -25.80 26.88
CA PRO A 139 1.88 -27.27 26.99
C PRO A 139 3.06 -27.81 27.82
N GLY A 140 4.15 -27.05 27.95
CA GLY A 140 5.23 -27.36 28.90
C GLY A 140 4.72 -27.43 30.34
N LEU A 141 3.91 -26.45 30.76
CA LEU A 141 3.28 -26.44 32.09
C LEU A 141 2.21 -27.52 32.26
N GLU A 142 1.45 -27.85 31.21
CA GLU A 142 0.51 -28.98 31.29
C GLU A 142 1.23 -30.30 31.58
N ARG A 143 2.37 -30.52 30.93
CA ARG A 143 3.20 -31.72 31.16
C ARG A 143 3.87 -31.71 32.52
N LEU A 144 4.36 -30.55 32.98
CA LEU A 144 5.07 -30.42 34.26
C LEU A 144 4.14 -30.47 35.48
N TYR A 145 2.97 -29.84 35.40
CA TYR A 145 2.04 -29.69 36.53
C TYR A 145 0.77 -30.55 36.44
N GLY A 146 0.51 -31.18 35.29
CA GLY A 146 -0.68 -32.02 35.08
C GLY A 146 -2.01 -31.26 35.03
N VAL A 147 -1.97 -29.93 34.94
CA VAL A 147 -3.15 -29.06 34.86
C VAL A 147 -3.30 -28.59 33.42
N SER A 148 -4.49 -28.73 32.82
CA SER A 148 -4.73 -28.24 31.46
C SER A 148 -4.85 -26.72 31.42
N ARG A 149 -4.57 -26.12 30.27
CA ARG A 149 -4.72 -24.68 30.01
C ARG A 149 -6.11 -24.18 30.37
N GLU A 150 -7.16 -24.94 30.06
CA GLU A 150 -8.55 -24.56 30.35
C GLU A 150 -8.82 -24.45 31.84
N GLN A 151 -8.10 -25.21 32.66
CA GLN A 151 -8.22 -25.19 34.11
C GLN A 151 -7.34 -24.11 34.75
N ALA A 152 -6.22 -23.76 34.11
CA ALA A 152 -5.25 -22.81 34.65
C ALA A 152 -5.60 -21.35 34.30
N VAL A 153 -6.02 -21.08 33.05
CA VAL A 153 -6.30 -19.71 32.58
C VAL A 153 -7.47 -19.09 33.36
N GLY A 154 -7.32 -17.84 33.79
CA GLY A 154 -8.29 -17.10 34.59
C GLY A 154 -8.27 -17.43 36.09
N CYS A 155 -7.50 -18.43 36.53
CA CYS A 155 -7.30 -18.72 37.95
C CYS A 155 -6.14 -17.90 38.52
N SER A 156 -6.18 -17.60 39.81
CA SER A 156 -5.02 -17.06 40.53
C SER A 156 -3.91 -18.11 40.59
N PHE A 157 -2.67 -17.70 40.33
CA PHE A 157 -1.50 -18.60 40.36
C PHE A 157 -1.37 -19.41 41.65
N SER A 158 -1.72 -18.77 42.78
CA SER A 158 -1.68 -19.37 44.13
C SER A 158 -2.61 -20.58 44.29
N PHE A 159 -3.68 -20.66 43.51
CA PHE A 159 -4.66 -21.75 43.54
C PHE A 159 -4.21 -22.95 42.70
N THR A 160 -3.66 -22.71 41.51
CA THR A 160 -3.24 -23.74 40.55
C THR A 160 -2.12 -24.62 41.11
N PHE A 161 -1.17 -24.04 41.86
CA PHE A 161 -0.03 -24.76 42.43
C PHE A 161 -0.41 -25.76 43.53
N ARG A 162 -1.56 -25.59 44.22
CA ARG A 162 -2.00 -26.49 45.30
C ARG A 162 -2.61 -27.81 44.81
N ARG A 163 -2.97 -27.93 43.53
CA ARG A 163 -3.59 -29.13 42.95
C ARG A 163 -2.59 -30.14 42.36
N GLY A 164 -1.39 -29.70 41.97
CA GLY A 164 -0.43 -30.50 41.20
C GLY A 164 0.70 -31.17 42.00
N VAL A 165 0.74 -31.05 43.33
CA VAL A 165 1.74 -31.73 44.17
C VAL A 165 1.10 -32.90 44.90
N ARG A 166 1.04 -34.05 44.25
CA ARG A 166 0.96 -35.39 44.87
C ARG A 166 1.84 -36.35 44.09
#